data_AF-A0AA95K483-F1
#
_entry.id   AF-A0AA95K483-F1
#
_cell.length_a   1.000
_cell.length_b   1.000
_cell.length_c   1.000
_cell.angle_alpha   90.00
_cell.angle_beta   90.00
_cell.angle_gamma   90.00
#
_symmetry.space_group_name_H-M   'P 1'
#
loop_
_entity.id
_entity.type
_entity.pdbx_description
1 polymer ?
#
loop_
_entity_poly.entity_id
_entity_poly.type
_entity_poly.pdbx_seq_one_letter_code
_entity_poly.pdbx_strand_id
1 'polypeptide(L)'
;MKNKKKYVLIFVILTIFFVSLFLNKKDNIAFKHDLKVNQENGLKNYKYVLDISKKKNVSELEKKNSNDELLKEKVEVTKMINLLKDKYTYITFEKEFKDKFFSVYYSGDQKNIIKVIQDILLDKEMAIKIAGDNQAYARVFAIKSLKELAIIGNQEPIIDTISKITKNYDTKQTINKGEEADLYDLVSAFISIQNSDELESNLGEYLTKIGFSNKLNNKELKDIFDQSVFFSLKLKFGREKTSAIMAKYFSDA
;
A
#
# COMPACT_ATOMS: atom_id res chain seq x y z
N MET A 1 32.28 -42.72 -29.80
CA MET A 1 32.36 -41.71 -28.71
C MET A 1 31.58 -40.41 -28.93
N LYS A 2 30.94 -40.15 -30.09
CA LYS A 2 30.21 -38.88 -30.34
C LYS A 2 28.86 -38.75 -29.61
N ASN A 3 28.21 -39.86 -29.24
CA ASN A 3 26.89 -39.81 -28.60
C ASN A 3 26.93 -39.56 -27.08
N LYS A 4 28.04 -39.87 -26.39
CA LYS A 4 28.15 -39.67 -24.93
C LYS A 4 28.09 -38.18 -24.53
N LYS A 5 28.57 -37.26 -25.38
CA LYS A 5 28.53 -35.81 -25.11
C LYS A 5 27.12 -35.22 -25.17
N LYS A 6 26.21 -35.79 -25.98
CA LYS A 6 24.82 -35.30 -26.09
C LYS A 6 24.01 -35.58 -24.83
N TYR A 7 24.19 -36.76 -24.23
CA TYR A 7 23.47 -37.13 -23.01
C TYR A 7 23.93 -36.33 -21.78
N VAL A 8 25.21 -35.97 -21.70
CA VAL A 8 25.74 -35.12 -20.63
C VAL A 8 25.11 -33.71 -20.69
N LEU A 9 24.97 -33.14 -21.89
CA LEU A 9 24.38 -31.80 -22.05
C LEU A 9 22.90 -31.78 -21.65
N ILE A 10 22.13 -32.81 -22.04
CA ILE A 10 20.71 -32.94 -21.66
C ILE A 10 20.55 -33.08 -20.14
N PHE A 11 21.43 -33.86 -19.50
CA PHE A 11 21.40 -34.04 -18.05
C PHE A 11 21.70 -32.74 -17.29
N VAL A 12 22.63 -31.92 -17.78
CA VAL A 12 22.95 -30.60 -17.19
C VAL A 12 21.78 -29.62 -17.34
N ILE A 13 21.07 -29.62 -18.47
CA ILE A 13 19.90 -28.75 -18.66
C ILE A 13 18.77 -29.16 -17.71
N LEU A 14 18.54 -30.47 -17.55
CA LEU A 14 17.51 -30.98 -16.64
C LEU A 14 17.82 -30.66 -15.17
N THR A 15 19.07 -30.73 -14.74
CA THR A 15 19.45 -30.37 -13.36
C THR A 15 19.33 -28.88 -13.10
N ILE A 16 19.71 -28.02 -14.06
CA ILE A 16 19.50 -26.56 -13.94
C ILE A 16 18.01 -26.23 -13.83
N PHE A 17 17.16 -26.88 -14.63
CA PHE A 17 15.71 -26.69 -14.60
C PHE A 17 15.07 -27.19 -13.29
N PHE A 18 15.57 -28.30 -12.73
CA PHE A 18 15.10 -28.79 -11.43
C PHE A 18 15.52 -27.86 -10.28
N VAL A 19 16.74 -27.34 -10.31
CA VAL A 19 17.25 -26.41 -9.29
C VAL A 19 16.50 -25.08 -9.32
N SER A 20 16.15 -24.55 -10.50
CA SER A 20 15.37 -23.30 -10.60
C SER A 20 13.94 -23.46 -10.05
N LEU A 21 13.30 -24.61 -10.29
CA LEU A 21 11.98 -24.92 -9.73
C LEU A 21 12.01 -25.06 -8.20
N PHE A 22 13.07 -25.63 -7.63
CA PHE A 22 13.21 -25.77 -6.18
C PHE A 22 13.54 -24.44 -5.48
N LEU A 23 14.30 -23.54 -6.11
CA LEU A 23 14.60 -22.22 -5.56
C LEU A 23 13.35 -21.34 -5.52
N ASN A 24 12.54 -21.31 -6.59
CA ASN A 24 11.29 -20.54 -6.63
C ASN A 24 10.22 -21.00 -5.61
N LYS A 25 10.29 -22.26 -5.17
CA LYS A 25 9.34 -22.78 -4.17
C LYS A 25 9.67 -22.31 -2.75
N LYS A 26 10.93 -21.96 -2.47
CA LYS A 26 11.41 -21.60 -1.13
C LYS A 26 10.96 -20.18 -0.74
N ASP A 27 10.94 -19.25 -1.69
CA ASP A 27 10.52 -17.86 -1.46
C ASP A 27 9.00 -17.74 -1.21
N ASN A 28 8.20 -18.59 -1.86
CA ASN A 28 6.76 -18.67 -1.63
C ASN A 28 6.37 -19.29 -0.26
N ILE A 29 7.24 -20.12 0.32
CA ILE A 29 7.00 -20.73 1.63
C ILE A 29 7.38 -19.77 2.75
N ALA A 30 8.48 -19.01 2.60
CA ALA A 30 8.86 -17.96 3.55
C ALA A 30 7.77 -16.89 3.68
N PHE A 31 7.21 -16.45 2.54
CA PHE A 31 6.12 -15.47 2.52
C PHE A 31 4.83 -15.97 3.19
N LYS A 32 4.43 -17.24 2.96
CA LYS A 32 3.26 -17.84 3.61
C LYS A 32 3.46 -18.09 5.10
N HIS A 33 4.69 -18.39 5.52
CA HIS A 33 5.03 -18.57 6.93
C HIS A 33 4.98 -17.24 7.68
N ASP A 34 5.52 -16.17 7.11
CA ASP A 34 5.50 -14.83 7.71
C ASP A 34 4.06 -14.26 7.82
N LEU A 35 3.20 -14.52 6.84
CA LEU A 35 1.76 -14.18 6.91
C LEU A 35 1.05 -14.85 8.10
N LYS A 36 1.32 -16.13 8.34
CA LYS A 36 0.68 -16.90 9.41
C LYS A 36 1.24 -16.53 10.79
N VAL A 37 2.54 -16.28 10.88
CA VAL A 37 3.22 -15.83 12.11
C VAL A 37 2.78 -14.42 12.50
N ASN A 38 2.57 -13.50 11.55
CA ASN A 38 2.06 -12.16 11.83
C ASN A 38 0.59 -12.15 12.27
N GLN A 39 -0.25 -13.04 11.72
CA GLN A 39 -1.63 -13.24 12.21
C GLN A 39 -1.65 -13.78 13.65
N GLU A 40 -0.85 -14.80 13.95
CA GLU A 40 -0.82 -15.43 15.28
C GLU A 40 -0.17 -14.55 16.36
N ASN A 41 0.86 -13.76 16.00
CA ASN A 41 1.51 -12.82 16.92
C ASN A 41 0.67 -11.56 17.18
N GLY A 42 -0.07 -11.07 16.18
CA GLY A 42 -1.04 -9.98 16.35
C GLY A 42 -2.15 -10.32 17.35
N LEU A 43 -2.65 -11.57 17.29
CA LEU A 43 -3.67 -12.09 18.23
C LEU A 43 -3.14 -12.28 19.65
N LYS A 44 -1.88 -12.68 19.83
CA LYS A 44 -1.26 -12.88 21.15
C LYS A 44 -0.96 -11.56 21.87
N ASN A 45 -0.49 -10.53 21.16
CA ASN A 45 -0.24 -9.22 21.74
C ASN A 45 -1.53 -8.47 22.13
N TYR A 46 -2.65 -8.74 21.44
CA TYR A 46 -3.95 -8.13 21.72
C TYR A 46 -4.50 -8.48 23.12
N LYS A 47 -4.28 -9.72 23.59
CA LYS A 47 -4.77 -10.16 24.89
C LYS A 47 -4.07 -9.46 26.07
N TYR A 48 -2.86 -8.93 25.86
CA TYR A 48 -2.09 -8.24 26.90
C TYR A 48 -2.40 -6.73 26.98
N VAL A 49 -2.78 -6.10 25.86
CA VAL A 49 -3.05 -4.65 25.79
C VAL A 49 -4.46 -4.29 26.28
N LEU A 50 -5.42 -5.20 26.14
CA LEU A 50 -6.80 -5.02 26.63
C LEU A 50 -6.89 -4.83 28.16
N ASP A 51 -5.99 -5.44 28.93
CA ASP A 51 -5.98 -5.32 30.39
C ASP A 51 -5.46 -3.96 30.89
N ILE A 52 -4.79 -3.18 30.04
CA ILE A 52 -4.13 -1.92 30.45
C ILE A 52 -5.00 -0.69 30.15
N SER A 53 -5.95 -0.76 29.20
CA SER A 53 -6.72 0.43 28.76
C SER A 53 -7.98 0.76 29.57
N LYS A 54 -8.36 -0.07 30.55
CA LYS A 54 -9.47 0.23 31.48
C LYS A 54 -9.06 1.21 32.58
N LYS A 55 -8.65 2.44 32.22
CA LYS A 55 -8.76 3.65 33.07
C LYS A 55 -8.24 4.90 32.34
N LYS A 56 -9.15 5.65 31.72
CA LYS A 56 -9.34 7.11 31.94
C LYS A 56 -10.31 7.71 30.91
N ASN A 57 -11.39 8.27 31.46
CA ASN A 57 -12.26 9.37 31.02
C ASN A 57 -12.37 9.68 29.52
N VAL A 58 -13.54 9.34 28.97
CA VAL A 58 -14.18 10.13 27.90
C VAL A 58 -15.61 10.37 28.36
N SER A 59 -15.88 11.60 28.81
CA SER A 59 -17.23 12.09 29.06
C SER A 59 -17.79 12.72 27.78
N GLU A 60 -19.06 12.43 27.53
CA GLU A 60 -19.98 13.11 26.60
C GLU A 60 -19.64 13.05 25.11
N LEU A 61 -20.10 11.97 24.47
CA LEU A 61 -20.61 11.98 23.09
C LEU A 61 -21.45 10.70 22.91
N GLU A 62 -22.67 10.72 23.46
CA GLU A 62 -23.69 9.72 23.16
C GLU A 62 -24.89 10.41 22.52
N LYS A 63 -25.11 10.17 21.22
CA LYS A 63 -26.44 10.20 20.58
C LYS A 63 -26.43 9.59 19.16
N LYS A 64 -26.74 8.30 19.13
CA LYS A 64 -27.53 7.49 18.17
C LYS A 64 -27.04 7.31 16.72
N ASN A 65 -26.83 6.00 16.43
CA ASN A 65 -27.06 5.25 15.19
C ASN A 65 -26.12 5.53 14.00
N SER A 66 -25.39 4.49 13.57
CA SER A 66 -24.43 4.41 12.45
C SER A 66 -23.24 5.39 12.51
N ASN A 67 -23.46 6.61 12.98
CA ASN A 67 -22.42 7.61 13.22
C ASN A 67 -21.56 7.27 14.44
N ASP A 68 -22.12 6.59 15.46
CA ASP A 68 -21.39 6.26 16.69
C ASP A 68 -20.24 5.25 16.44
N GLU A 69 -20.45 4.27 15.55
CA GLU A 69 -19.43 3.27 15.21
C GLU A 69 -18.30 3.88 14.36
N LEU A 70 -18.65 4.67 13.35
CA LEU A 70 -17.66 5.40 12.55
C LEU A 70 -16.88 6.41 13.40
N LEU A 71 -17.54 7.03 14.39
CA LEU A 71 -16.91 7.94 15.34
C LEU A 71 -15.89 7.21 16.22
N LYS A 72 -16.22 6.02 16.72
CA LYS A 72 -15.29 5.18 17.49
C LYS A 72 -14.04 4.85 16.68
N GLU A 73 -14.19 4.39 15.44
CA GLU A 73 -13.03 4.04 14.63
C GLU A 73 -12.21 5.26 14.22
N LYS A 74 -12.87 6.40 13.99
CA LYS A 74 -12.18 7.69 13.81
C LYS A 74 -11.34 8.05 15.04
N VAL A 75 -11.85 7.84 16.25
CA VAL A 75 -11.11 8.09 17.50
C VAL A 75 -9.90 7.18 17.61
N GLU A 76 -10.02 5.88 17.31
CA GLU A 76 -8.89 4.95 17.39
C GLU A 76 -7.80 5.25 16.34
N VAL A 77 -8.18 5.56 15.09
CA VAL A 77 -7.23 6.00 14.06
C VAL A 77 -6.55 7.32 14.47
N THR A 78 -7.30 8.25 15.05
CA THR A 78 -6.75 9.53 15.55
C THR A 78 -5.74 9.31 16.68
N LYS A 79 -6.03 8.41 17.63
CA LYS A 79 -5.10 8.05 18.70
C LYS A 79 -3.83 7.42 18.13
N MET A 80 -3.96 6.52 17.16
CA MET A 80 -2.82 5.90 16.49
C MET A 80 -1.92 6.96 15.83
N ILE A 81 -2.50 7.88 15.05
CA ILE A 81 -1.75 8.94 14.37
C ILE A 81 -1.01 9.82 15.39
N ASN A 82 -1.70 10.25 16.44
CA ASN A 82 -1.09 11.10 17.46
C ASN A 82 0.02 10.40 18.24
N LEU A 83 -0.06 9.09 18.45
CA LEU A 83 0.99 8.31 19.10
C LEU A 83 2.24 8.15 18.23
N LEU A 84 2.05 8.05 16.91
CA LEU A 84 3.09 7.68 15.96
C LEU A 84 3.79 8.88 15.33
N LYS A 85 3.16 10.05 15.26
CA LYS A 85 3.72 11.24 14.58
C LYS A 85 5.10 11.63 15.12
N ASP A 86 5.29 11.58 16.44
CA ASP A 86 6.53 12.00 17.11
C ASP A 86 7.65 10.94 16.97
N LYS A 87 7.30 9.76 16.46
CA LYS A 87 8.22 8.62 16.28
C LYS A 87 8.61 8.42 14.82
N TYR A 88 8.10 9.24 13.90
CA TYR A 88 8.25 9.02 12.45
C TYR A 88 9.70 8.90 11.99
N THR A 89 10.62 9.58 12.68
CA THR A 89 12.06 9.58 12.36
C THR A 89 12.84 8.45 13.04
N TYR A 90 12.19 7.63 13.86
CA TYR A 90 12.87 6.60 14.65
C TYR A 90 13.14 5.37 13.79
N ILE A 91 14.28 4.71 14.02
CA ILE A 91 14.65 3.50 13.29
C ILE A 91 13.65 2.34 13.49
N THR A 92 12.93 2.34 14.62
CA THR A 92 11.91 1.35 14.95
C THR A 92 10.53 1.68 14.38
N PHE A 93 10.36 2.84 13.74
CA PHE A 93 9.07 3.37 13.33
C PHE A 93 8.27 2.39 12.47
N GLU A 94 8.87 1.80 11.43
CA GLU A 94 8.13 0.91 10.52
C GLU A 94 7.51 -0.28 11.25
N LYS A 95 8.22 -0.85 12.22
CA LYS A 95 7.69 -1.94 13.05
C LYS A 95 6.57 -1.46 13.96
N GLU A 96 6.81 -0.35 14.68
CA GLU A 96 5.82 0.22 15.59
C GLU A 96 4.54 0.66 14.87
N PHE A 97 4.67 1.23 13.67
CA PHE A 97 3.55 1.58 12.80
C PHE A 97 2.73 0.34 12.46
N LYS A 98 3.36 -0.72 11.93
CA LYS A 98 2.66 -1.97 11.56
C LYS A 98 1.93 -2.58 12.74
N ASP A 99 2.61 -2.70 13.88
CA ASP A 99 2.03 -3.27 15.11
C ASP A 99 0.81 -2.47 15.57
N LYS A 100 0.89 -1.13 15.56
CA LYS A 100 -0.22 -0.27 15.96
C LYS A 100 -1.35 -0.26 14.94
N PHE A 101 -1.04 -0.17 13.66
CA PHE A 101 -2.03 -0.21 12.59
C PHE A 101 -2.84 -1.50 12.63
N PHE A 102 -2.17 -2.66 12.67
CA PHE A 102 -2.88 -3.94 12.72
C PHE A 102 -3.61 -4.15 14.06
N SER A 103 -3.10 -3.61 15.18
CA SER A 103 -3.84 -3.60 16.43
C SER A 103 -5.16 -2.84 16.31
N VAL A 104 -5.17 -1.66 15.69
CA VAL A 104 -6.40 -0.89 15.46
C VAL A 104 -7.30 -1.64 14.47
N TYR A 105 -6.76 -2.05 13.33
CA TYR A 105 -7.49 -2.74 12.26
C TYR A 105 -8.21 -4.02 12.72
N TYR A 106 -7.54 -4.88 13.49
CA TYR A 106 -8.14 -6.16 13.92
C TYR A 106 -9.03 -6.03 15.17
N SER A 107 -8.98 -4.92 15.90
CA SER A 107 -9.80 -4.72 17.12
C SER A 107 -11.08 -3.92 16.88
N GLY A 108 -11.14 -3.12 15.81
CA GLY A 108 -12.33 -2.37 15.42
C GLY A 108 -13.07 -2.98 14.23
N ASP A 109 -14.05 -2.23 13.72
CA ASP A 109 -14.71 -2.56 12.45
C ASP A 109 -13.76 -2.24 11.28
N GLN A 110 -13.24 -3.30 10.64
CA GLN A 110 -12.29 -3.20 9.53
C GLN A 110 -12.79 -2.31 8.38
N LYS A 111 -14.07 -2.38 8.04
CA LYS A 111 -14.65 -1.61 6.94
C LYS A 111 -14.69 -0.12 7.30
N ASN A 112 -15.08 0.22 8.52
CA ASN A 112 -15.09 1.60 9.00
C ASN A 112 -13.68 2.16 9.17
N ILE A 113 -12.72 1.35 9.64
CA ILE A 113 -11.30 1.75 9.72
C ILE A 113 -10.74 2.05 8.34
N ILE A 114 -10.97 1.17 7.37
CA ILE A 114 -10.59 1.40 5.96
C ILE A 114 -11.21 2.69 5.46
N LYS A 115 -12.51 2.89 5.70
CA LYS A 115 -13.20 4.11 5.28
C LYS A 115 -12.57 5.37 5.87
N VAL A 116 -12.28 5.40 7.17
CA VAL A 116 -11.60 6.54 7.81
C VAL A 116 -10.24 6.81 7.18
N ILE A 117 -9.47 5.77 6.88
CA ILE A 117 -8.15 5.88 6.24
C ILE A 117 -8.28 6.46 4.83
N GLN A 118 -9.24 6.01 4.04
CA GLN A 118 -9.50 6.55 2.71
C GLN A 118 -9.99 8.01 2.78
N ASP A 119 -10.88 8.32 3.73
CA ASP A 119 -11.43 9.67 3.92
C ASP A 119 -10.34 10.69 4.28
N ILE A 120 -9.28 10.31 5.01
CA ILE A 120 -8.11 11.19 5.26
C ILE A 120 -7.47 11.69 3.96
N LEU A 121 -7.48 10.87 2.91
CA LEU A 121 -6.86 11.19 1.62
C LEU A 121 -7.84 11.90 0.68
N LEU A 122 -9.11 11.47 0.69
CA LEU A 122 -10.16 11.95 -0.21
C LEU A 122 -10.83 13.24 0.25
N ASP A 123 -10.88 13.51 1.55
CA ASP A 123 -11.46 14.71 2.15
C ASP A 123 -10.40 15.49 2.95
N LYS A 124 -10.02 16.66 2.44
CA LYS A 124 -9.06 17.56 3.09
C LYS A 124 -9.50 17.95 4.50
N GLU A 125 -10.81 18.14 4.72
CA GLU A 125 -11.35 18.49 6.03
C GLU A 125 -11.21 17.33 7.01
N MET A 126 -11.23 16.08 6.54
CA MET A 126 -11.05 14.92 7.40
C MET A 126 -9.63 14.86 7.98
N ALA A 127 -8.60 15.10 7.17
CA ALA A 127 -7.21 15.12 7.64
C ALA A 127 -7.00 16.21 8.71
N ILE A 128 -7.58 17.40 8.50
CA ILE A 128 -7.55 18.50 9.47
C ILE A 128 -8.32 18.14 10.73
N LYS A 129 -9.51 17.56 10.63
CA LYS A 129 -10.29 17.13 11.81
C LYS A 129 -9.59 16.07 12.65
N ILE A 130 -8.78 15.21 12.02
CA ILE A 130 -8.10 14.10 12.70
C ILE A 130 -6.79 14.55 13.34
N ALA A 131 -6.01 15.39 12.67
CA ALA A 131 -4.65 15.70 13.10
C ALA A 131 -4.33 17.19 13.24
N GLY A 132 -5.26 18.09 12.91
CA GLY A 132 -5.07 19.54 12.93
C GLY A 132 -3.88 19.95 12.09
N ASP A 133 -2.95 20.67 12.71
CA ASP A 133 -1.68 21.08 12.09
C ASP A 133 -0.81 19.90 11.63
N ASN A 134 -1.04 18.71 12.18
CA ASN A 134 -0.32 17.47 11.83
C ASN A 134 -1.00 16.70 10.68
N GLN A 135 -1.87 17.34 9.88
CA GLN A 135 -2.58 16.67 8.77
C GLN A 135 -1.66 15.95 7.78
N ALA A 136 -0.43 16.41 7.57
CA ALA A 136 0.55 15.74 6.70
C ALA A 136 0.90 14.34 7.23
N TYR A 137 1.08 14.17 8.54
CA TYR A 137 1.33 12.86 9.14
C TYR A 137 0.13 11.93 8.99
N ALA A 138 -1.10 12.45 9.13
CA ALA A 138 -2.30 11.65 8.92
C ALA A 138 -2.34 11.07 7.50
N ARG A 139 -2.02 11.89 6.48
CA ARG A 139 -2.00 11.47 5.08
C ARG A 139 -0.91 10.44 4.82
N VAL A 140 0.32 10.67 5.30
CA VAL A 140 1.42 9.68 5.22
C VAL A 140 1.03 8.34 5.87
N PHE A 141 0.41 8.38 7.04
CA PHE A 141 -0.01 7.16 7.75
C PHE A 141 -1.17 6.46 7.04
N ALA A 142 -2.09 7.22 6.43
CA ALA A 142 -3.15 6.64 5.61
C ALA A 142 -2.59 5.88 4.40
N ILE A 143 -1.63 6.47 3.68
CA ILE A 143 -0.95 5.80 2.55
C ILE A 143 -0.22 4.55 3.02
N LYS A 144 0.52 4.63 4.12
CA LYS A 144 1.20 3.47 4.72
C LYS A 144 0.21 2.37 5.11
N SER A 145 -0.93 2.73 5.71
CA SER A 145 -1.97 1.75 6.09
C SER A 145 -2.56 1.06 4.87
N LEU A 146 -2.89 1.80 3.81
CA LEU A 146 -3.39 1.24 2.55
C LEU A 146 -2.36 0.28 1.92
N LYS A 147 -1.06 0.61 1.99
CA LYS A 147 0.01 -0.26 1.55
C LYS A 147 0.08 -1.56 2.37
N GLU A 148 0.02 -1.47 3.70
CA GLU A 148 0.07 -2.66 4.57
C GLU A 148 -1.14 -3.57 4.38
N LEU A 149 -2.34 -3.01 4.14
CA LEU A 149 -3.51 -3.79 3.75
C LEU A 149 -3.29 -4.53 2.43
N ALA A 150 -2.71 -3.85 1.45
CA ALA A 150 -2.44 -4.44 0.15
C ALA A 150 -1.37 -5.55 0.22
N ILE A 151 -0.37 -5.43 1.10
CA ILE A 151 0.63 -6.48 1.37
C ILE A 151 -0.03 -7.77 1.90
N ILE A 152 -1.04 -7.66 2.77
CA ILE A 152 -1.76 -8.83 3.30
C ILE A 152 -2.86 -9.34 2.36
N GLY A 153 -2.91 -8.85 1.11
CA GLY A 153 -3.82 -9.29 0.07
C GLY A 153 -5.10 -8.46 -0.09
N ASN A 154 -5.34 -7.47 0.77
CA ASN A 154 -6.48 -6.55 0.64
C ASN A 154 -6.08 -5.32 -0.20
N GLN A 155 -5.96 -5.50 -1.51
CA GLN A 155 -5.52 -4.42 -2.43
C GLN A 155 -6.64 -3.45 -2.84
N GLU A 156 -7.91 -3.84 -2.71
CA GLU A 156 -9.05 -3.03 -3.15
C GLU A 156 -9.06 -1.61 -2.56
N PRO A 157 -8.80 -1.39 -1.25
CA PRO A 157 -8.77 -0.06 -0.67
C PRO A 157 -7.78 0.91 -1.32
N ILE A 158 -6.55 0.46 -1.65
CA ILE A 158 -5.57 1.34 -2.30
C ILE A 158 -5.95 1.62 -3.75
N ILE A 159 -6.45 0.61 -4.47
CA ILE A 159 -6.91 0.75 -5.85
C ILE A 159 -8.07 1.74 -5.95
N ASP A 160 -9.10 1.57 -5.11
CA ASP A 160 -10.28 2.44 -5.06
C ASP A 160 -9.89 3.88 -4.69
N THR A 161 -8.96 4.06 -3.76
CA THR A 161 -8.46 5.40 -3.38
C THR A 161 -7.76 6.09 -4.54
N ILE A 162 -6.82 5.42 -5.21
CA ILE A 162 -6.10 6.01 -6.36
C ILE A 162 -7.08 6.32 -7.49
N SER A 163 -8.01 5.42 -7.79
CA SER A 163 -9.01 5.61 -8.85
C SER A 163 -9.92 6.81 -8.59
N LYS A 164 -10.41 6.98 -7.34
CA LYS A 164 -11.21 8.15 -6.94
C LYS A 164 -10.42 9.46 -7.03
N ILE A 165 -9.16 9.47 -6.56
CA ILE A 165 -8.28 10.63 -6.66
C ILE A 165 -8.03 10.98 -8.13
N THR A 166 -7.71 9.99 -8.95
CA THR A 166 -7.45 10.15 -10.39
C THR A 166 -8.66 10.77 -11.10
N LYS A 167 -9.86 10.23 -10.86
CA LYS A 167 -11.10 10.78 -11.42
C LYS A 167 -11.36 12.23 -10.98
N ASN A 168 -11.10 12.55 -9.71
CA ASN A 168 -11.26 13.91 -9.20
C ASN A 168 -10.28 14.86 -9.89
N TYR A 169 -8.99 14.49 -9.94
CA TYR A 169 -7.93 15.34 -10.44
C TYR A 169 -7.95 15.53 -11.96
N ASP A 170 -8.50 14.56 -12.71
CA ASP A 170 -8.62 14.69 -14.17
C ASP A 170 -9.51 15.86 -14.60
N THR A 171 -10.44 16.28 -13.73
CA THR A 171 -11.32 17.43 -13.98
C THR A 171 -10.80 18.75 -13.38
N LYS A 172 -9.73 18.70 -12.59
CA LYS A 172 -9.15 19.89 -11.96
C LYS A 172 -8.28 20.66 -12.94
N GLN A 173 -8.30 21.98 -12.83
CA GLN A 173 -7.40 22.85 -13.59
C GLN A 173 -5.95 22.75 -13.12
N THR A 174 -5.74 22.58 -11.81
CA THR A 174 -4.41 22.49 -11.18
C THR A 174 -4.43 21.50 -10.03
N ILE A 175 -3.37 20.72 -9.88
CA ILE A 175 -3.14 19.83 -8.73
C ILE A 175 -2.16 20.52 -7.79
N ASN A 176 -2.50 20.61 -6.49
CA ASN A 176 -1.57 21.24 -5.55
C ASN A 176 -0.44 20.27 -5.14
N LYS A 177 0.68 20.80 -4.63
CA LYS A 177 1.87 19.99 -4.28
C LYS A 177 1.62 18.88 -3.26
N GLY A 178 0.68 19.09 -2.32
CA GLY A 178 0.32 18.04 -1.36
C GLY A 178 -0.42 16.91 -2.06
N GLU A 179 -1.44 17.26 -2.84
CA GLU A 179 -2.23 16.34 -3.66
C GLU A 179 -1.37 15.54 -4.65
N GLU A 180 -0.39 16.20 -5.27
CA GLU A 180 0.63 15.60 -6.14
C GLU A 180 1.45 14.54 -5.38
N ALA A 181 2.00 14.92 -4.22
CA ALA A 181 2.81 14.03 -3.39
C ALA A 181 2.01 12.80 -2.91
N ASP A 182 0.77 12.98 -2.48
CA ASP A 182 -0.07 11.86 -2.04
C ASP A 182 -0.37 10.88 -3.16
N LEU A 183 -0.69 11.37 -4.37
CA LEU A 183 -0.94 10.50 -5.51
C LEU A 183 0.34 9.78 -5.94
N TYR A 184 1.48 10.49 -5.98
CA TYR A 184 2.78 9.90 -6.28
C TYR A 184 3.11 8.76 -5.31
N ASP A 185 2.93 8.98 -4.00
CA ASP A 185 3.23 8.01 -2.96
C ASP A 185 2.26 6.81 -2.99
N LEU A 186 0.97 7.05 -3.26
CA LEU A 186 -0.02 5.97 -3.43
C LEU A 186 0.29 5.08 -4.63
N VAL A 187 0.55 5.67 -5.80
CA VAL A 187 0.89 4.90 -7.00
C VAL A 187 2.19 4.14 -6.76
N SER A 188 3.20 4.80 -6.19
CA SER A 188 4.47 4.15 -5.86
C SER A 188 4.30 3.01 -4.86
N ALA A 189 3.46 3.18 -3.84
CA ALA A 189 3.11 2.12 -2.89
C ALA A 189 2.45 0.94 -3.60
N PHE A 190 1.46 1.19 -4.45
CA PHE A 190 0.74 0.16 -5.20
C PHE A 190 1.63 -0.61 -6.17
N ILE A 191 2.56 0.05 -6.88
CA ILE A 191 3.52 -0.61 -7.77
C ILE A 191 4.54 -1.42 -6.95
N SER A 192 5.00 -0.89 -5.81
CA SER A 192 6.04 -1.52 -5.00
C SER A 192 5.65 -2.90 -4.46
N ILE A 193 4.36 -3.14 -4.20
CA ILE A 193 3.86 -4.41 -3.65
C ILE A 193 3.66 -5.50 -4.71
N GLN A 194 3.61 -5.14 -6.00
CA GLN A 194 3.40 -6.12 -7.06
C GLN A 194 4.63 -7.00 -7.24
N ASN A 195 4.41 -8.27 -7.57
CA ASN A 195 5.48 -9.18 -7.95
C ASN A 195 6.15 -8.68 -9.24
N SER A 196 7.47 -8.75 -9.32
CA SER A 196 8.24 -8.25 -10.46
C SER A 196 7.84 -8.90 -11.79
N ASP A 197 7.63 -10.21 -11.82
CA ASP A 197 7.31 -10.93 -13.07
C ASP A 197 5.90 -10.59 -13.56
N GLU A 198 4.96 -10.47 -12.62
CA GLU A 198 3.57 -10.05 -12.91
C GLU A 198 3.52 -8.59 -13.36
N LEU A 199 4.31 -7.72 -12.73
CA LEU A 199 4.33 -6.29 -13.01
C LEU A 199 4.83 -5.99 -14.42
N GLU A 200 5.89 -6.66 -14.89
CA GLU A 200 6.40 -6.47 -16.25
C GLU A 200 5.36 -6.88 -17.31
N SER A 201 4.69 -8.00 -17.08
CA SER A 201 3.73 -8.58 -18.02
C SER A 201 2.39 -7.85 -18.02
N ASN A 202 1.94 -7.36 -16.87
CA ASN A 202 0.57 -6.87 -16.65
C ASN A 202 0.50 -5.39 -16.25
N LEU A 203 1.57 -4.60 -16.41
CA LEU A 203 1.60 -3.18 -16.02
C LEU A 203 0.38 -2.40 -16.54
N GLY A 204 0.02 -2.57 -17.82
CA GLY A 204 -1.13 -1.88 -18.41
C GLY A 204 -2.46 -2.18 -17.70
N GLU A 205 -2.67 -3.43 -17.27
CA GLU A 205 -3.85 -3.83 -16.50
C GLU A 205 -3.84 -3.18 -15.10
N TYR A 206 -2.68 -3.19 -14.43
CA TYR A 206 -2.53 -2.54 -13.13
C TYR A 206 -2.77 -1.03 -13.19
N LEU A 207 -2.24 -0.36 -14.21
CA LEU A 207 -2.47 1.08 -14.45
C LEU A 207 -3.95 1.37 -14.70
N THR A 208 -4.61 0.54 -15.51
CA THR A 208 -6.05 0.68 -15.77
C THR A 208 -6.87 0.51 -14.49
N LYS A 209 -6.53 -0.46 -13.62
CA LYS A 209 -7.23 -0.69 -12.34
C LYS A 209 -7.20 0.53 -11.43
N ILE A 210 -6.07 1.24 -11.38
CA ILE A 210 -5.90 2.44 -10.56
C ILE A 210 -6.38 3.72 -11.25
N GLY A 211 -7.01 3.61 -12.43
CA GLY A 211 -7.66 4.73 -13.11
C GLY A 211 -6.80 5.47 -14.14
N PHE A 212 -5.56 5.03 -14.38
CA PHE A 212 -4.74 5.64 -15.44
C PHE A 212 -5.27 5.29 -16.82
N SER A 213 -5.30 6.29 -17.71
CA SER A 213 -5.48 6.08 -19.14
C SER A 213 -4.75 7.14 -19.94
N ASN A 214 -4.34 6.81 -21.16
CA ASN A 214 -3.73 7.79 -22.07
C ASN A 214 -4.70 8.91 -22.48
N LYS A 215 -6.01 8.74 -22.19
CA LYS A 215 -7.07 9.72 -22.47
C LYS A 215 -7.34 10.69 -21.31
N LEU A 216 -6.58 10.64 -20.22
CA LEU A 216 -6.69 11.64 -19.15
C LEU A 216 -6.50 13.05 -19.75
N ASN A 217 -7.38 13.96 -19.37
CA ASN A 217 -7.41 15.33 -19.84
C ASN A 217 -6.34 16.17 -19.13
N ASN A 218 -6.09 15.88 -17.86
CA ASN A 218 -5.11 16.61 -17.06
C ASN A 218 -3.68 16.12 -17.35
N LYS A 219 -2.84 17.00 -17.90
CA LYS A 219 -1.44 16.68 -18.20
C LYS A 219 -0.59 16.51 -16.94
N GLU A 220 -0.77 17.36 -15.92
CA GLU A 220 -0.05 17.23 -14.64
C GLU A 220 -0.31 15.85 -14.02
N LEU A 221 -1.55 15.37 -14.10
CA LEU A 221 -1.93 14.04 -13.63
C LEU A 221 -1.17 12.92 -14.35
N LYS A 222 -1.05 13.02 -15.69
CA LYS A 222 -0.25 12.06 -16.49
C LYS A 222 1.21 12.05 -16.07
N ASP A 223 1.80 13.24 -15.88
CA ASP A 223 3.20 13.38 -15.47
C ASP A 223 3.44 12.75 -14.08
N ILE A 224 2.49 12.88 -13.14
CA ILE A 224 2.57 12.23 -11.82
C ILE A 224 2.59 10.70 -11.96
N PHE A 225 1.72 10.14 -12.81
CA PHE A 225 1.69 8.70 -13.07
C PHE A 225 3.00 8.23 -13.72
N ASP A 226 3.48 8.92 -14.75
CA ASP A 226 4.73 8.58 -15.43
C ASP A 226 5.90 8.55 -14.43
N GLN A 227 6.09 9.61 -13.64
CA GLN A 227 7.18 9.69 -12.68
C GLN A 227 7.09 8.62 -11.59
N SER A 228 5.92 8.48 -10.96
CA SER A 228 5.73 7.52 -9.86
C SER A 228 5.95 6.07 -10.31
N VAL A 229 5.47 5.73 -11.51
CA VAL A 229 5.68 4.41 -12.10
C VAL A 229 7.13 4.23 -12.52
N PHE A 230 7.75 5.20 -13.20
CA PHE A 230 9.15 5.14 -13.60
C PHE A 230 10.07 4.88 -12.41
N PHE A 231 9.97 5.67 -11.33
CA PHE A 231 10.85 5.50 -10.18
C PHE A 231 10.61 4.18 -9.45
N SER A 232 9.36 3.74 -9.34
CA SER A 232 9.02 2.44 -8.76
C SER A 232 9.58 1.26 -9.55
N LEU A 233 9.46 1.30 -10.87
CA LEU A 233 10.03 0.29 -11.77
C LEU A 233 11.56 0.33 -11.74
N LYS A 234 12.16 1.51 -11.70
CA LYS A 234 13.62 1.67 -11.64
C LYS A 234 14.20 0.99 -10.40
N LEU A 235 13.53 1.08 -9.26
CA LEU A 235 13.94 0.39 -8.04
C LEU A 235 13.87 -1.14 -8.16
N LYS A 236 12.91 -1.67 -8.93
CA LYS A 236 12.73 -3.13 -9.11
C LYS A 236 13.59 -3.73 -10.21
N PHE A 237 13.76 -3.02 -11.33
CA PHE A 237 14.31 -3.58 -12.57
C PHE A 237 15.58 -2.88 -13.05
N GLY A 238 15.97 -1.77 -12.44
CA GLY A 238 17.02 -0.90 -12.94
C GLY A 238 16.56 0.01 -14.08
N ARG A 239 17.44 0.94 -14.46
CA ARG A 239 17.11 2.04 -15.39
C ARG A 239 16.76 1.57 -16.80
N GLU A 240 17.61 0.74 -17.40
CA GLU A 240 17.47 0.34 -18.81
C GLU A 240 16.17 -0.41 -19.07
N LYS A 241 15.88 -1.42 -18.24
CA LYS A 241 14.66 -2.20 -18.33
C LYS A 241 13.41 -1.35 -18.06
N THR A 242 13.49 -0.42 -17.13
CA THR A 242 12.40 0.54 -16.87
C THR A 242 12.09 1.38 -18.10
N SER A 243 13.11 1.95 -18.75
CA SER A 243 12.88 2.74 -19.97
C SER A 243 12.17 1.93 -21.07
N ALA A 244 12.54 0.66 -21.24
CA ALA A 244 11.89 -0.22 -22.22
C ALA A 244 10.42 -0.53 -21.86
N ILE A 245 10.13 -0.77 -20.58
CA ILE A 245 8.76 -0.98 -20.08
C ILE A 245 7.93 0.30 -20.27
N MET A 246 8.45 1.45 -19.84
CA MET A 246 7.73 2.73 -19.94
C MET A 246 7.40 3.09 -21.38
N ALA A 247 8.32 2.87 -22.33
CA ALA A 247 8.07 3.10 -23.75
C ALA A 247 6.89 2.28 -24.31
N LYS A 248 6.53 1.14 -23.70
CA LYS A 248 5.39 0.32 -24.13
C LYS A 248 4.04 0.87 -23.67
N TYR A 249 3.99 1.54 -22.52
CA TYR A 249 2.72 1.91 -21.87
C TYR A 249 2.47 3.42 -21.77
N PHE A 250 3.52 4.24 -21.83
CA PHE A 250 3.47 5.70 -21.72
C PHE A 250 3.94 6.43 -22.97
N SER A 251 4.25 5.72 -24.06
CA SER A 251 4.55 6.39 -25.33
C SER A 251 3.31 7.13 -25.84
N ASP A 252 3.53 8.35 -26.34
CA ASP A 252 2.50 9.17 -26.97
C ASP A 252 1.84 8.37 -28.11
N ALA A 253 0.53 8.13 -27.98
CA ALA A 253 -0.31 7.70 -29.09
C ALA A 253 -0.80 8.92 -29.88
#